data_AF-A0A452XSW0-F1
#
_entry.id   AF-A0A452XSW0-F1
#
_cell.length_a   1.000
_cell.length_b   1.000
_cell.length_c   1.000
_cell.angle_alpha   90.00
_cell.angle_beta   90.00
_cell.angle_gamma   90.00
#
_symmetry.space_group_name_H-M   'P 1'
#
loop_
_entity.id
_entity.type
_entity.pdbx_description
1 polymer ?
#
loop_
_entity_poly.entity_id
_entity_poly.type
_entity_poly.pdbx_seq_one_letter_code
_entity_poly.pdbx_strand_id
1 'polypeptide(L)' 'SYLATFHGSTSCPAWKLTWKGWGPPRVKFFHWLASLGRCWTADRLARRGLPHPPRCPLCYQAPESMNHLILDCPFTKQVW' A
#
# COMPACT_ATOMS: atom_id res chain seq x y z
N SER A 1 -1.26 27.60 18.16
CA SER A 1 0.05 27.20 17.58
C SER A 1 0.19 25.67 17.45
N TYR A 2 -0.10 24.84 18.46
CA TYR A 2 0.04 23.37 18.40
C TYR A 2 -0.76 22.69 17.28
N LEU A 3 -2.01 23.11 17.02
CA LEU A 3 -2.85 22.47 16.00
C LEU A 3 -2.40 22.73 14.56
N ALA A 4 -1.58 23.76 14.32
CA ALA A 4 -1.07 24.07 12.98
C ALA A 4 -0.09 23.00 12.45
N THR A 5 0.53 22.20 13.33
CA THR A 5 1.45 21.13 12.94
C THR A 5 0.74 19.91 12.35
N PHE A 6 -0.58 19.78 12.58
CA PHE A 6 -1.39 18.67 12.06
C PHE A 6 -2.09 18.99 10.75
N HIS A 7 -1.81 20.16 10.16
CA HIS A 7 -2.38 20.54 8.89
C HIS A 7 -1.84 19.60 7.78
N GLY A 8 -2.73 18.80 7.18
CA GLY A 8 -2.36 17.73 6.24
C GLY A 8 -2.18 16.34 6.88
N SER A 9 -2.47 16.18 8.17
CA SER A 9 -2.49 14.85 8.81
C SER A 9 -3.59 13.98 8.18
N THR A 10 -3.22 12.75 7.79
CA THR A 10 -4.17 11.78 7.24
C THR A 10 -4.61 10.82 8.33
N SER A 11 -5.90 10.75 8.64
CA SER A 11 -6.45 9.74 9.55
C SER A 11 -6.42 8.37 8.87
N CYS A 12 -5.58 7.46 9.34
CA CYS A 12 -5.58 6.07 8.89
C CYS A 12 -6.46 5.24 9.83
N PRO A 13 -7.55 4.60 9.37
CA PRO A 13 -8.39 3.74 10.20
C PRO A 13 -7.59 2.57 10.82
N ALA A 14 -6.56 2.10 10.12
CA ALA A 14 -5.68 1.02 10.54
C ALA A 14 -4.46 1.50 11.36
N TRP A 15 -4.48 2.70 11.94
CA TRP A 15 -3.35 3.24 12.71
C TRP A 15 -2.96 2.36 13.90
N LYS A 16 -3.95 1.77 14.60
CA LYS A 16 -3.69 0.86 15.73
C LYS A 16 -2.93 -0.37 15.27
N LEU A 17 -3.36 -1.00 14.18
CA LEU A 17 -2.70 -2.18 13.62
C LEU A 17 -1.27 -1.86 13.16
N THR A 18 -1.10 -0.71 12.51
CA THR A 18 0.19 -0.29 11.96
C THR A 18 1.20 0.07 13.04
N TRP A 19 0.79 0.81 14.07
CA TRP A 19 1.72 1.37 15.06
C TRP A 19 1.78 0.58 16.38
N LYS A 20 0.64 0.05 16.85
CA LYS A 20 0.58 -0.76 18.10
C LYS A 20 0.99 -2.22 17.90
N GLY A 21 0.98 -2.74 16.66
CA GLY A 21 1.43 -4.10 16.38
C GLY A 21 2.92 -4.30 16.70
N TRP A 22 3.31 -5.53 17.02
CA TRP A 22 4.73 -5.88 17.09
C TRP A 22 5.26 -6.05 15.67
N GLY A 23 6.36 -5.38 15.34
CA GLY A 23 6.95 -5.44 14.00
C GLY A 23 8.10 -4.45 13.84
N PRO A 24 9.11 -4.75 13.02
CA PRO A 24 10.19 -3.82 12.74
C PRO A 24 9.66 -2.49 12.19
N PRO A 25 10.28 -1.34 12.52
CA PRO A 25 9.85 -0.03 12.02
C PRO A 25 9.70 0.05 10.50
N ARG A 26 10.55 -0.67 9.75
CA ARG A 26 10.49 -0.74 8.28
C ARG A 26 9.18 -1.35 7.77
N VAL A 27 8.71 -2.41 8.41
CA VAL A 27 7.46 -3.10 8.05
C VAL A 27 6.25 -2.21 8.40
N LYS A 28 6.28 -1.55 9.56
CA LYS A 28 5.25 -0.60 9.97
C LYS A 28 5.12 0.57 9.00
N PHE A 29 6.26 1.14 8.60
CA PHE A 29 6.29 2.24 7.64
C PHE A 29 5.76 1.82 6.26
N PHE A 30 6.15 0.64 5.79
CA PHE A 30 5.62 0.07 4.55
C PHE A 30 4.09 -0.13 4.63
N HIS A 31 3.59 -0.74 5.70
CA HIS A 31 2.16 -0.96 5.90
C HIS A 31 1.38 0.36 5.97
N TRP A 32 1.94 1.38 6.63
CA TRP A 32 1.36 2.72 6.64
C TRP A 32 1.23 3.30 5.23
N LEU A 33 2.30 3.27 4.44
CA LEU A 33 2.27 3.73 3.05
C LEU A 33 1.28 2.92 2.20
N ALA A 34 1.25 1.60 2.38
CA ALA A 34 0.32 0.70 1.70
C ALA A 34 -1.14 1.08 2.00
N SER A 35 -1.47 1.34 3.27
CA SER A 35 -2.82 1.75 3.70
C SER A 35 -3.27 3.10 3.10
N LEU A 36 -2.32 4.00 2.84
CA LEU A 36 -2.59 5.29 2.19
C LEU A 36 -2.60 5.19 0.65
N GLY A 37 -2.46 3.97 0.10
CA GLY A 37 -2.29 3.74 -1.33
C GLY A 37 -1.05 4.45 -1.88
N ARG A 38 -0.03 4.68 -1.04
CA ARG A 38 1.17 5.49 -1.29
C ARG A 38 2.34 4.75 -1.93
N CYS A 39 2.25 3.44 -2.09
CA CYS A 39 3.28 2.67 -2.79
C CYS A 39 3.13 2.76 -4.31
N TRP A 40 4.24 2.52 -5.00
CA TRP A 40 4.28 2.44 -6.46
C TRP A 40 3.68 1.13 -6.94
N THR A 41 2.41 1.16 -7.34
CA THR A 41 1.71 0.04 -7.99
C THR A 41 1.21 0.47 -9.37
N ALA A 42 0.98 -0.47 -10.29
CA ALA A 42 0.50 -0.16 -11.64
C ALA A 42 -0.77 0.72 -11.64
N ASP A 43 -1.70 0.52 -10.69
CA ASP A 43 -2.86 1.42 -10.49
C ASP A 43 -2.47 2.90 -10.29
N ARG A 44 -1.43 3.16 -9.49
CA ARG A 44 -0.95 4.52 -9.24
C ARG A 44 -0.24 5.09 -10.46
N LEU A 45 0.53 4.27 -11.18
CA LEU A 45 1.14 4.68 -12.43
C LEU A 45 0.07 5.02 -13.47
N ALA A 46 -0.99 4.20 -13.58
CA ALA A 46 -2.14 4.42 -14.44
C ALA A 46 -2.84 5.76 -14.16
N ARG A 47 -3.12 6.06 -12.88
CA ARG A 47 -3.70 7.35 -12.46
C ARG A 47 -2.83 8.56 -12.80
N ARG A 48 -1.52 8.37 -12.99
CA ARG A 48 -0.57 9.43 -13.36
C ARG A 48 -0.26 9.46 -14.87
N GLY A 49 -0.89 8.60 -15.66
CA GLY A 49 -0.61 8.48 -17.10
C GLY A 49 0.80 7.96 -17.41
N LEU A 50 1.45 7.30 -16.45
CA LEU A 50 2.78 6.72 -16.65
C LEU A 50 2.66 5.33 -17.28
N PRO A 51 3.68 4.88 -18.05
CA PRO A 51 3.72 3.52 -18.58
C PRO A 51 3.58 2.50 -17.46
N HIS A 52 2.63 1.57 -17.61
CA HIS A 52 2.35 0.54 -16.62
C HIS A 52 1.86 -0.74 -17.29
N PRO A 53 2.17 -1.91 -16.72
CA PRO A 53 1.63 -3.16 -17.24
C PRO A 53 0.11 -3.22 -16.97
N PRO A 54 -0.71 -3.73 -17.91
CA PRO A 54 -2.15 -3.82 -17.74
C PRO A 54 -2.57 -4.87 -16.69
N ARG A 55 -1.66 -5.77 -16.32
CA ARG A 55 -1.88 -6.85 -15.36
C ARG A 55 -0.69 -6.95 -14.40
N CYS A 56 -0.95 -7.51 -13.22
CA CYS A 56 0.06 -7.80 -12.22
C CYS A 56 1.16 -8.70 -12.81
N PRO A 57 2.45 -8.33 -12.72
CA PRO A 57 3.56 -9.08 -13.28
C PRO A 57 3.85 -10.39 -12.52
N LEU A 58 3.25 -10.58 -11.34
CA LEU A 58 3.42 -11.79 -10.54
C LEU A 58 2.43 -12.89 -10.94
N CYS A 59 1.15 -12.54 -11.08
CA CYS A 59 0.09 -13.53 -11.35
C CYS A 59 -0.47 -13.47 -12.78
N TYR A 60 -0.23 -12.38 -13.52
CA TYR A 60 -0.75 -12.11 -14.87
C TYR A 60 -2.28 -12.21 -15.05
N GLN A 61 -3.05 -12.23 -13.96
CA GLN A 61 -4.50 -12.47 -13.96
C GLN A 61 -5.34 -11.21 -13.72
N ALA A 62 -4.92 -10.32 -12.82
CA ALA A 62 -5.69 -9.16 -12.38
C ALA A 62 -4.84 -7.87 -12.43
N PRO A 63 -5.46 -6.68 -12.45
CA PRO A 63 -4.72 -5.42 -12.36
C PRO A 63 -3.94 -5.32 -11.03
N GLU A 64 -2.77 -4.71 -11.08
CA GLU A 64 -1.92 -4.55 -9.90
C GLU A 64 -2.42 -3.43 -8.99
N SER A 65 -3.06 -3.81 -7.88
CA SER A 65 -3.39 -2.95 -6.75
C SER A 65 -2.63 -3.38 -5.51
N MET A 66 -2.55 -2.50 -4.50
CA MET A 66 -1.92 -2.84 -3.21
C MET A 66 -2.60 -4.05 -2.54
N ASN A 67 -3.94 -4.06 -2.52
CA ASN A 67 -4.71 -5.17 -1.97
C ASN A 67 -4.45 -6.45 -2.76
N HIS A 68 -4.37 -6.35 -4.08
CA HIS A 68 -4.03 -7.49 -4.91
C HIS A 68 -2.63 -8.02 -4.59
N LEU A 69 -1.61 -7.16 -4.55
CA LEU A 69 -0.23 -7.58 -4.28
C LEU A 69 -0.05 -8.23 -2.91
N ILE A 70 -0.74 -7.73 -1.87
CA ILE A 70 -0.57 -8.24 -0.50
C ILE A 70 -1.49 -9.43 -0.21
N LEU A 71 -2.76 -9.36 -0.63
CA LEU A 71 -3.83 -10.27 -0.16
C LEU A 71 -4.36 -11.18 -1.26
N ASP A 72 -4.66 -10.66 -2.46
CA ASP A 72 -5.42 -11.42 -3.45
C ASP A 72 -4.55 -12.19 -4.47
N CYS A 73 -3.31 -11.76 -4.67
CA CYS A 73 -2.42 -12.30 -5.69
C CYS A 73 -2.11 -13.78 -5.41
N PRO A 74 -2.45 -14.69 -6.34
CA PRO A 74 -2.16 -16.12 -6.18
C PRO A 74 -0.69 -16.42 -5.91
N PHE A 75 0.22 -15.66 -6.53
CA PHE A 75 1.65 -15.79 -6.30
C PHE A 75 2.02 -15.38 -4.86
N THR A 76 1.57 -14.21 -4.40
CA THR A 76 1.88 -13.75 -3.03
C THR A 76 1.29 -14.70 -1.98
N LYS A 77 0.09 -15.25 -2.22
CA LYS A 77 -0.51 -16.26 -1.34
C LYS A 77 0.33 -17.53 -1.16
N GLN A 78 1.21 -17.86 -2.11
CA GLN A 78 2.14 -18.98 -1.99
C GLN A 78 3.41 -18.63 -1.21
N VAL A 79 3.74 -17.34 -1.09
CA VAL A 79 4.96 -16.85 -0.44
C VAL A 79 4.76 -16.60 1.05
N TRP A 80 3.56 -16.20 1.46
CA TRP A 80 3.17 -16.02 2.87
C TRP A 80 3.21 -17.34 3.65
#